data_AF-A0A9P1HN01-F1
#
_entry.id   AF-A0A9P1HN01-F1
#
_cell.length_a   1.000
_cell.length_b   1.000
_cell.length_c   1.000
_cell.angle_alpha   90.00
_cell.angle_beta   90.00
_cell.angle_gamma   90.00
#
_symmetry.space_group_name_H-M   'P 1'
#
loop_
_entity.id
_entity.type
_entity.pdbx_description
1 polymer ?
#
loop_
_entity_poly.entity_id
_entity_poly.type
_entity_poly.pdbx_seq_one_letter_code
_entity_poly.pdbx_strand_id
1 'polypeptide(L)'
;MSNIAVRLSNAETNCELLEIVKDIEAHTRDSPERSVSYAHCLGGLFSNSSSLVRKGSLNSAVIVIATTPGSWEDLIAAYRYAILSPDREVSQHAITFLPQFVAASLENADSLIKAALEAVTRHPASSSIHIHVSQAMEVVKNIGFFKLSSR
;
A
#
# COMPACT_ATOMS: atom_id res chain seq x y z
N MET A 1 8.16 10.03 24.35
CA MET A 1 7.84 9.34 23.09
C MET A 1 7.87 10.39 21.99
N SER A 2 8.76 10.27 21.00
CA SER A 2 8.86 11.27 19.93
C SER A 2 7.56 11.28 19.12
N ASN A 3 6.96 12.44 18.91
CA ASN A 3 5.78 12.57 18.08
C ASN A 3 6.17 12.32 16.61
N ILE A 4 5.90 11.11 16.10
CA ILE A 4 6.22 10.69 14.72
C ILE A 4 5.62 11.66 13.69
N ALA A 5 4.42 12.19 13.94
CA ALA A 5 3.79 13.15 13.03
C ALA A 5 4.59 14.46 12.93
N VAL A 6 5.15 14.95 14.04
CA VAL A 6 6.03 16.13 14.04
C VAL A 6 7.36 15.84 13.33
N ARG A 7 7.89 14.63 13.48
CA ARG A 7 9.11 14.24 12.76
C ARG A 7 8.86 14.16 11.26
N LEU A 8 7.71 13.61 10.82
CA LEU A 8 7.32 13.59 9.42
C LEU A 8 7.12 14.98 8.84
N SER A 9 6.50 15.91 9.58
CA SER A 9 6.29 17.28 9.10
C SER A 9 7.58 18.07 8.95
N ASN A 10 8.62 17.70 9.70
CA ASN A 10 9.91 18.41 9.73
C ASN A 10 11.02 17.70 8.95
N ALA A 11 10.74 16.53 8.37
CA ALA A 11 11.74 15.81 7.60
C ALA A 11 12.01 16.54 6.28
N GLU A 12 13.26 16.94 6.06
CA GLU A 12 13.68 17.68 4.87
C GLU A 12 14.34 16.75 3.83
N THR A 13 14.75 15.56 4.27
CA THR A 13 15.49 14.60 3.45
C THR A 13 14.83 13.22 3.38
N ASN A 14 15.10 12.51 2.28
CA ASN A 14 14.68 11.12 2.13
C ASN A 14 15.35 10.17 3.16
N CYS A 15 16.51 10.54 3.69
CA CYS A 15 17.17 9.78 4.76
C CYS A 15 16.37 9.86 6.07
N GLU A 16 15.97 11.06 6.47
CA GLU A 16 15.14 11.27 7.66
C GLU A 16 13.78 10.61 7.50
N LEU A 17 13.13 10.77 6.34
CA LEU A 17 11.88 10.08 6.03
C LEU A 17 12.03 8.56 6.14
N LEU A 18 13.13 8.00 5.67
CA LEU A 18 13.38 6.56 5.76
C LEU A 18 13.56 6.09 7.20
N GLU A 19 14.26 6.84 8.04
CA GLU A 19 14.37 6.54 9.48
C GLU A 19 13.01 6.57 10.16
N ILE A 20 12.20 7.60 9.87
CA ILE A 20 10.86 7.72 10.44
C ILE A 20 9.95 6.59 9.95
N VAL A 21 10.02 6.22 8.67
CA VAL A 21 9.26 5.09 8.12
C VAL A 21 9.67 3.77 8.77
N LYS A 22 10.97 3.55 9.03
CA LYS A 22 11.43 2.36 9.77
C LYS A 22 10.88 2.34 11.19
N ASP A 23 10.82 3.49 11.86
CA ASP A 23 10.20 3.60 13.17
C ASP A 23 8.71 3.28 13.10
N ILE A 24 7.98 3.84 12.12
CA ILE A 24 6.55 3.52 11.91
C ILE A 24 6.37 2.03 11.66
N GLU A 25 7.20 1.41 10.82
CA GLU A 25 7.11 -0.02 10.51
C GLU A 25 7.31 -0.88 11.76
N ALA A 26 8.30 -0.53 12.59
CA ALA A 26 8.53 -1.21 13.88
C ALA A 26 7.33 -1.05 14.82
N HIS A 27 6.82 0.17 15.00
CA HIS A 27 5.65 0.43 15.85
C HIS A 27 4.38 -0.28 15.33
N THR A 28 4.21 -0.32 14.01
CA THR A 28 3.06 -0.99 13.37
C THR A 28 3.12 -2.50 13.54
N ARG A 29 4.32 -3.09 13.61
CA ARG A 29 4.49 -4.51 13.92
C ARG A 29 4.17 -4.82 15.38
N ASP A 30 4.57 -3.93 16.30
CA ASP A 30 4.43 -4.15 17.74
C ASP A 30 3.05 -3.79 18.29
N SER A 31 2.37 -2.79 17.71
CA SER A 31 1.05 -2.31 18.14
C SER A 31 0.25 -1.73 16.97
N PRO A 32 -0.25 -2.58 16.04
CA PRO A 32 -0.91 -2.14 14.81
C PRO A 32 -2.09 -1.19 15.02
N GLU A 33 -2.84 -1.37 16.11
CA GLU A 33 -3.99 -0.54 16.49
C GLU A 33 -3.62 0.92 16.76
N ARG A 34 -2.37 1.18 17.15
CA ARG A 34 -1.86 2.54 17.40
C ARG A 34 -1.42 3.23 16.12
N SER A 35 -1.14 2.45 15.07
CA SER A 35 -0.63 2.94 13.79
C SER A 35 -1.69 3.54 12.87
N VAL A 36 -2.98 3.41 13.22
CA VAL A 36 -4.08 4.15 12.55
C VAL A 36 -3.80 5.66 12.58
N SER A 37 -3.21 6.14 13.67
CA SER A 37 -2.81 7.55 13.83
C SER A 37 -1.82 8.02 12.76
N TYR A 38 -1.08 7.10 12.12
CA TYR A 38 -0.10 7.39 11.08
C TYR A 38 -0.62 7.15 9.66
N ALA A 39 -1.86 6.65 9.51
CA ALA A 39 -2.46 6.31 8.22
C ALA A 39 -2.42 7.49 7.24
N HIS A 40 -2.82 8.68 7.70
CA HIS A 40 -2.81 9.89 6.89
C HIS A 40 -1.39 10.29 6.44
N CYS A 41 -0.37 10.12 7.29
CA CYS A 41 1.01 10.43 6.92
C CYS A 41 1.58 9.42 5.91
N LEU A 42 1.23 8.13 6.07
CA LEU A 42 1.72 7.05 5.21
C LEU A 42 1.29 7.24 3.76
N GLY A 43 0.03 7.63 3.53
CA GLY A 43 -0.52 7.82 2.18
C GLY A 43 0.28 8.82 1.33
N GLY A 44 0.76 9.90 1.94
CA GLY A 44 1.60 10.91 1.26
C GLY A 44 2.97 10.39 0.82
N LEU A 45 3.46 9.30 1.43
CA LEU A 45 4.77 8.72 1.15
C LEU A 45 4.76 7.69 0.02
N PHE A 46 3.58 7.22 -0.41
CA PHE A 46 3.47 6.22 -1.48
C PHE A 46 3.97 6.73 -2.83
N SER A 47 4.01 8.04 -3.03
CA SER A 47 4.52 8.68 -4.25
C SER A 47 5.87 9.38 -4.03
N ASN A 48 6.56 9.12 -2.92
CA ASN A 48 7.88 9.68 -2.67
C ASN A 48 8.89 9.23 -3.73
N SER A 49 9.86 10.08 -4.09
CA SER A 49 10.88 9.78 -5.11
C SER A 49 11.79 8.61 -4.73
N SER A 50 12.05 8.40 -3.43
CA SER A 50 12.82 7.27 -2.92
C SER A 50 11.99 5.99 -2.88
N SER A 51 12.43 4.97 -3.63
CA SER A 51 11.80 3.65 -3.60
C SER A 51 11.84 3.03 -2.19
N LEU A 52 12.87 3.28 -1.39
CA LEU A 52 12.94 2.76 -0.02
C LEU A 52 11.85 3.36 0.89
N VAL A 53 11.59 4.67 0.75
CA VAL A 53 10.51 5.35 1.49
C VAL A 53 9.14 4.83 1.05
N ARG A 54 8.92 4.68 -0.28
CA ARG A 54 7.69 4.07 -0.81
C ARG A 54 7.48 2.66 -0.26
N LYS A 55 8.52 1.82 -0.28
CA LYS A 55 8.45 0.43 0.18
C LYS A 55 8.05 0.33 1.65
N GLY A 56 8.73 1.06 2.53
CA GLY A 56 8.44 0.99 3.97
C GLY A 56 7.06 1.55 4.32
N SER A 57 6.61 2.61 3.64
CA SER A 57 5.27 3.16 3.84
C SER A 57 4.17 2.21 3.34
N LEU A 58 4.33 1.61 2.16
CA LEU A 58 3.39 0.61 1.62
C LEU A 58 3.31 -0.64 2.52
N ASN A 59 4.44 -1.15 3.01
CA ASN A 59 4.46 -2.27 3.97
C ASN A 59 3.67 -1.95 5.24
N SER A 60 3.91 -0.77 5.82
CA SER A 60 3.23 -0.35 7.05
C SER A 60 1.72 -0.22 6.81
N ALA A 61 1.32 0.34 5.67
CA ALA A 61 -0.09 0.48 5.31
C ALA A 61 -0.81 -0.87 5.15
N VAL A 62 -0.18 -1.88 4.54
CA VAL A 62 -0.74 -3.24 4.45
C VAL A 62 -1.04 -3.80 5.83
N ILE A 63 -0.11 -3.65 6.78
CA ILE A 63 -0.29 -4.16 8.15
C ILE A 63 -1.44 -3.42 8.84
N VAL A 64 -1.51 -2.10 8.72
CA VAL A 64 -2.60 -1.29 9.29
C VAL A 64 -3.95 -1.76 8.75
N ILE A 65 -4.09 -1.86 7.42
CA ILE A 65 -5.34 -2.30 6.77
C ILE A 65 -5.77 -3.69 7.26
N ALA A 66 -4.83 -4.63 7.33
CA ALA A 66 -5.12 -6.02 7.72
C ALA A 66 -5.52 -6.18 9.20
N THR A 67 -5.11 -5.24 10.07
CA THR A 67 -5.26 -5.37 11.53
C THR A 67 -6.30 -4.42 12.13
N THR A 68 -6.68 -3.37 11.40
CA THR A 68 -7.61 -2.33 11.89
C THR A 68 -8.77 -2.10 10.92
N PRO A 69 -9.85 -2.88 11.04
CA PRO A 69 -11.02 -2.72 10.18
C PRO A 69 -11.70 -1.35 10.39
N GLY A 70 -12.07 -0.66 9.30
CA GLY A 70 -12.99 0.49 9.35
C GLY A 70 -12.35 1.89 9.33
N SER A 71 -11.01 2.02 9.30
CA SER A 71 -10.32 3.33 9.35
C SER A 71 -9.25 3.52 8.27
N TRP A 72 -9.39 2.86 7.11
CA TRP A 72 -8.35 2.80 6.08
C TRP A 72 -8.76 3.38 4.72
N GLU A 73 -9.95 3.97 4.58
CA GLU A 73 -10.46 4.47 3.29
C GLU A 73 -9.48 5.44 2.62
N ASP A 74 -8.92 6.37 3.40
CA ASP A 74 -7.91 7.32 2.93
C ASP A 74 -6.61 6.63 2.47
N LEU A 75 -6.20 5.55 3.14
CA LEU A 75 -5.03 4.76 2.75
C LEU A 75 -5.27 4.03 1.43
N ILE A 76 -6.45 3.44 1.24
CA ILE A 76 -6.82 2.78 -0.01
C ILE A 76 -6.91 3.80 -1.16
N ALA A 77 -7.49 4.98 -0.90
CA ALA A 77 -7.54 6.07 -1.88
C ALA A 77 -6.13 6.54 -2.28
N ALA A 78 -5.25 6.76 -1.30
CA ALA A 78 -3.86 7.15 -1.54
C ALA A 78 -3.08 6.06 -2.32
N TYR A 79 -3.30 4.78 -1.99
CA TYR A 79 -2.67 3.67 -2.69
C TYR A 79 -3.14 3.58 -4.15
N ARG A 80 -4.44 3.75 -4.39
CA ARG A 80 -5.00 3.80 -5.75
C ARG A 80 -4.41 4.97 -6.55
N TYR A 81 -4.22 6.12 -5.91
CA TYR A 81 -3.54 7.26 -6.53
C TYR A 81 -2.09 6.91 -6.92
N ALA A 82 -1.36 6.21 -6.05
CA ALA A 82 0.00 5.76 -6.36
C ALA A 82 0.04 4.76 -7.54
N ILE A 83 -0.89 3.81 -7.61
CA ILE A 83 -1.02 2.90 -8.77
C ILE A 83 -1.23 3.69 -10.06
N LEU A 84 -2.11 4.69 -10.04
CA LEU A 84 -2.47 5.48 -11.21
C LEU A 84 -1.52 6.66 -11.47
N SER A 85 -0.42 6.76 -10.73
CA SER A 85 0.55 7.85 -10.85
C SER A 85 1.01 8.03 -12.31
N PRO A 86 1.17 9.27 -12.79
CA PRO A 86 1.79 9.53 -14.10
C PRO A 86 3.29 9.19 -14.09
N ASP A 87 3.91 9.10 -12.91
CA ASP A 87 5.27 8.61 -12.75
C ASP A 87 5.27 7.08 -12.84
N ARG A 88 5.91 6.57 -13.90
CA ARG A 88 6.03 5.14 -14.19
C ARG A 88 6.68 4.37 -13.04
N GLU A 89 7.72 4.90 -12.40
CA GLU A 89 8.43 4.19 -11.33
C GLU A 89 7.60 4.13 -10.06
N VAL A 90 6.83 5.17 -9.76
CA VAL A 90 5.87 5.16 -8.65
C VAL A 90 4.76 4.16 -8.92
N SER A 91 4.12 4.25 -10.10
CA SER A 91 3.02 3.38 -10.52
C SER A 91 3.43 1.90 -10.51
N GLN A 92 4.54 1.56 -11.17
CA GLN A 92 5.00 0.18 -11.24
C GLN A 92 5.42 -0.36 -9.87
N HIS A 93 6.07 0.46 -9.03
CA HIS A 93 6.42 0.05 -7.68
C HIS A 93 5.16 -0.16 -6.81
N ALA A 94 4.14 0.68 -6.91
CA ALA A 94 2.88 0.47 -6.20
C ALA A 94 2.21 -0.84 -6.62
N ILE A 95 2.25 -1.20 -7.92
CA ILE A 95 1.67 -2.45 -8.43
C ILE A 95 2.35 -3.69 -7.84
N THR A 96 3.63 -3.65 -7.48
CA THR A 96 4.29 -4.83 -6.85
C THR A 96 3.71 -5.20 -5.49
N PHE A 97 2.97 -4.28 -4.85
CA PHE A 97 2.28 -4.48 -3.57
C PHE A 97 0.79 -4.84 -3.73
N LEU A 98 0.29 -4.90 -4.96
CA LEU A 98 -1.13 -5.10 -5.24
C LEU A 98 -1.69 -6.39 -4.62
N PRO A 99 -1.00 -7.55 -4.69
CA PRO A 99 -1.50 -8.77 -4.07
C PRO A 99 -1.73 -8.64 -2.56
N GLN A 100 -0.82 -7.95 -1.86
CA GLN A 100 -0.88 -7.74 -0.42
C GLN A 100 -2.03 -6.80 -0.03
N PHE A 101 -2.23 -5.72 -0.77
CA PHE A 101 -3.35 -4.80 -0.53
C PHE A 101 -4.71 -5.45 -0.82
N VAL A 102 -4.80 -6.26 -1.88
CA VAL A 102 -6.01 -7.02 -2.20
C VAL A 102 -6.32 -8.06 -1.10
N ALA A 103 -5.31 -8.76 -0.60
CA ALA A 103 -5.47 -9.71 0.50
C ALA A 103 -5.90 -9.02 1.81
N ALA A 104 -5.34 -7.84 2.10
CA ALA A 104 -5.65 -7.07 3.29
C ALA A 104 -7.05 -6.41 3.23
N SER A 105 -7.53 -6.05 2.04
CA SER A 105 -8.78 -5.33 1.84
C SER A 105 -9.57 -5.89 0.65
N LEU A 106 -10.22 -7.04 0.87
CA LEU A 106 -11.00 -7.73 -0.16
C LEU A 106 -12.17 -6.93 -0.70
N GLU A 107 -12.77 -6.06 0.11
CA GLU A 107 -13.89 -5.22 -0.33
C GLU A 107 -13.49 -4.18 -1.39
N ASN A 108 -12.21 -3.81 -1.45
CA ASN A 108 -11.68 -2.89 -2.47
C ASN A 108 -10.95 -3.60 -3.60
N ALA A 109 -10.90 -4.92 -3.60
CA ALA A 109 -10.09 -5.70 -4.53
C ALA A 109 -10.37 -5.35 -6.00
N ASP A 110 -11.65 -5.30 -6.39
CA ASP A 110 -12.06 -4.98 -7.76
C ASP A 110 -11.60 -3.58 -8.19
N SER A 111 -11.70 -2.59 -7.30
CA SER A 111 -11.29 -1.22 -7.57
C SER A 111 -9.77 -1.13 -7.77
N LEU A 112 -9.00 -1.80 -6.91
CA LEU A 112 -7.54 -1.83 -6.98
C LEU A 112 -7.03 -2.56 -8.23
N ILE A 113 -7.63 -3.72 -8.56
CA ILE A 113 -7.26 -4.49 -9.75
C ILE A 113 -7.57 -3.70 -11.03
N LYS A 114 -8.74 -3.04 -11.11
CA LYS A 114 -9.09 -2.17 -12.25
C LYS A 114 -8.09 -1.04 -12.42
N ALA A 115 -7.70 -0.37 -11.33
CA ALA A 115 -6.69 0.69 -11.37
C ALA A 115 -5.33 0.17 -11.90
N ALA A 116 -4.91 -1.02 -11.48
CA ALA A 116 -3.67 -1.62 -11.96
C ALA A 116 -3.72 -1.98 -13.45
N LEU A 117 -4.84 -2.54 -13.93
CA LEU A 117 -5.04 -2.82 -15.36
C LEU A 117 -4.99 -1.55 -16.22
N GLU A 118 -5.59 -0.46 -15.73
CA GLU A 118 -5.53 0.84 -16.39
C GLU A 118 -4.08 1.37 -16.44
N ALA A 119 -3.37 1.31 -15.31
CA ALA A 119 -1.98 1.77 -15.22
C ALA A 119 -1.04 1.00 -16.16
N VAL A 120 -1.19 -0.32 -16.24
CA VAL A 120 -0.42 -1.20 -17.15
C VAL A 120 -0.75 -0.92 -18.62
N THR A 121 -1.98 -0.53 -18.94
CA THR A 121 -2.36 -0.11 -20.29
C THR A 121 -1.70 1.22 -20.67
N ARG A 122 -1.66 2.16 -19.73
CA ARG A 122 -1.07 3.50 -19.93
C ARG A 122 0.44 3.46 -20.08
N HIS A 123 1.10 2.63 -19.28
CA HIS A 123 2.54 2.43 -19.32
C HIS A 123 2.82 0.96 -19.61
N PRO A 124 3.08 0.59 -20.88
CA PRO A 124 3.45 -0.78 -21.22
C PRO A 124 4.54 -1.28 -20.27
N ALA A 125 4.16 -2.23 -19.44
CA ALA A 125 4.95 -2.69 -18.32
C ALA A 125 5.73 -3.96 -18.73
N SER A 126 6.79 -4.26 -17.98
CA SER A 126 7.47 -5.54 -18.13
C SER A 126 6.55 -6.69 -17.71
N SER A 127 6.84 -7.90 -18.21
CA SER A 127 6.16 -9.13 -17.79
C SER A 127 6.12 -9.30 -16.26
N SER A 128 7.13 -8.81 -15.54
CA SER A 128 7.17 -8.83 -14.07
C SER A 128 6.02 -8.06 -13.40
N ILE A 129 5.56 -6.94 -13.97
CA ILE A 129 4.45 -6.17 -13.41
C ILE A 129 3.11 -6.89 -13.64
N HIS A 130 2.95 -7.53 -14.80
CA HIS A 130 1.77 -8.35 -15.10
C HIS A 130 1.62 -9.54 -14.16
N ILE A 131 2.72 -10.10 -13.65
CA ILE A 131 2.69 -11.18 -12.64
C ILE A 131 1.99 -10.71 -11.37
N HIS A 132 2.27 -9.50 -10.88
CA HIS A 132 1.64 -8.98 -9.66
C HIS A 132 0.14 -8.73 -9.83
N VAL A 133 -0.29 -8.26 -11.00
CA VAL A 133 -1.73 -8.14 -11.32
C VAL A 133 -2.40 -9.52 -11.36
N SER A 134 -1.75 -10.50 -11.98
CA SER A 134 -2.26 -11.88 -12.05
C SER A 134 -2.38 -12.51 -10.65
N GLN A 135 -1.36 -12.36 -9.81
CA GLN A 135 -1.36 -12.81 -8.41
C GLN A 135 -2.50 -12.17 -7.61
N ALA A 136 -2.74 -10.87 -7.78
CA ALA A 136 -3.84 -10.19 -7.10
C ALA A 136 -5.22 -10.76 -7.52
N MET A 137 -5.41 -11.07 -8.80
CA MET A 137 -6.63 -11.74 -9.28
C MET A 137 -6.78 -13.17 -8.72
N GLU A 138 -5.68 -13.90 -8.56
CA GLU A 138 -5.69 -15.23 -7.93
C GLU A 138 -6.07 -15.17 -6.44
N VAL A 139 -5.61 -14.16 -5.71
CA VAL A 139 -6.02 -13.93 -4.31
C VAL A 139 -7.54 -13.83 -4.21
N VAL A 140 -8.18 -13.04 -5.08
CA VAL A 140 -9.65 -12.91 -5.10
C VAL A 140 -10.33 -14.24 -5.42
N LYS A 141 -9.84 -14.99 -6.42
CA LYS A 141 -10.40 -16.29 -6.80
C LYS A 141 -10.33 -17.30 -5.65
N ASN A 142 -9.17 -17.43 -5.03
CA ASN A 142 -8.94 -18.42 -3.97
C ASN A 142 -9.81 -18.13 -2.74
N ILE A 143 -9.97 -16.86 -2.36
CA ILE A 143 -10.79 -16.49 -1.21
C ILE A 143 -12.29 -16.60 -1.54
N GLY A 144 -12.70 -16.33 -2.78
CA GLY A 144 -14.06 -16.56 -3.27
C GLY A 144 -14.48 -18.04 -3.22
N PHE A 145 -13.55 -18.96 -3.50
CA PHE A 145 -13.78 -20.41 -3.39
C PHE A 145 -14.05 -20.84 -1.94
N PHE A 146 -13.28 -20.34 -0.95
CA PHE A 146 -13.49 -20.71 0.46
C PHE A 146 -14.86 -20.26 1.02
N LYS A 147 -15.40 -19.12 0.56
CA LYS A 147 -16.73 -18.66 0.97
C LYS A 147 -17.89 -19.48 0.37
N LEU A 148 -17.69 -20.18 -0.74
CA LEU A 148 -18.70 -21.02 -1.38
C LEU A 148 -18.67 -22.48 -0.88
N SER A 149 -17.52 -22.98 -0.43
CA SER A 149 -17.37 -24.34 0.10
C SER A 149 -17.74 -24.49 1.59
N SER A 150 -18.13 -23.39 2.25
CA SER A 150 -18.54 -23.37 3.68
C SER A 150 -20.05 -23.21 3.87
N ARG A 151 -20.85 -23.47 2.83
CA ARG A 151 -22.32 -23.53 2.87
C ARG A 151 -22.78 -24.94 2.55
#